data_AF-A0A0R3W037-F1
#
_entry.id   AF-A0A0R3W037-F1
#
_cell.length_a   1.000
_cell.length_b   1.000
_cell.length_c   1.000
_cell.angle_alpha   90.00
_cell.angle_beta   90.00
_cell.angle_gamma   90.00
#
_symmetry.space_group_name_H-M   'P 1'
#
loop_
_entity.id
_entity.type
_entity.pdbx_description
1 polymer ?
#
loop_
_entity_poly.entity_id
_entity_poly.type
_entity_poly.pdbx_seq_one_letter_code
_entity_poly.pdbx_strand_id
1 'polypeptide(L)'
;MYWLLYGLGIKGINFLHENGTVTLPSLKDLREVKIDYLQLVQTRFMSIGHLVGPFPAIATLQYGFNSPEIPKVTSYDTGLKYNALTSTLALLYRLDDLSGEVDFICPTLLFARLLSKIKGSRVQFYSFVHRTIGNTFPEWTGLMHGYEIEYVFGMPFSQTFTSEYYNFTEQEAELSRRVMRYWANFARIG
;
A
#
# COMPACT_ATOMS: atom_id res chain seq x y z
N MET A 1 3.80 2.00 8.17
CA MET A 1 2.97 1.63 9.33
C MET A 1 1.69 2.49 9.50
N TYR A 2 1.37 3.42 8.60
CA TYR A 2 0.37 4.47 8.88
C TYR A 2 -0.82 4.55 7.90
N TRP A 3 -1.38 3.46 7.33
CA TRP A 3 -2.49 3.61 6.35
C TRP A 3 -3.72 2.73 6.53
N LEU A 4 -4.07 2.36 7.76
CA LEU A 4 -5.40 1.78 8.02
C LEU A 4 -6.55 2.80 8.18
N LEU A 5 -6.30 4.12 8.14
CA LEU A 5 -7.33 5.11 8.53
C LEU A 5 -7.34 6.39 7.68
N TYR A 6 -7.53 6.27 6.36
CA TYR A 6 -8.37 7.25 5.65
C TYR A 6 -9.76 6.70 5.34
N GLY A 7 -10.24 5.78 6.18
CA GLY A 7 -11.63 5.84 6.59
C GLY A 7 -11.82 7.16 7.34
N LEU A 8 -12.16 8.23 6.62
CA LEU A 8 -12.74 9.42 7.22
C LEU A 8 -14.01 8.94 7.95
N GLY A 9 -13.84 8.62 9.23
CA GLY A 9 -14.92 8.35 10.16
C GLY A 9 -15.68 9.65 10.37
N ILE A 10 -16.55 9.99 9.43
CA ILE A 10 -17.56 11.02 9.63
C ILE A 10 -18.54 10.42 10.64
N LYS A 11 -18.77 11.13 11.74
CA LYS A 11 -19.66 10.73 12.82
C LYS A 11 -21.02 10.27 12.25
N GLY A 12 -21.36 8.99 12.44
CA GLY A 12 -22.61 8.38 11.95
C GLY A 12 -22.47 7.45 10.73
N ILE A 13 -21.25 7.16 10.26
CA ILE A 13 -21.01 6.23 9.15
C ILE A 13 -20.41 4.92 9.68
N ASN A 14 -21.06 3.78 9.39
CA ASN A 14 -20.48 2.46 9.58
C ASN A 14 -19.36 2.24 8.54
N PHE A 15 -18.13 2.07 9.02
CA PHE A 15 -16.96 1.90 8.18
C PHE A 15 -16.97 0.52 7.50
N LEU A 16 -17.10 -0.56 8.28
CA LEU A 16 -17.21 -1.95 7.81
C LEU A 16 -18.62 -2.48 8.10
N HIS A 17 -19.27 -3.03 7.09
CA HIS A 17 -20.57 -3.69 7.18
C HIS A 17 -20.38 -5.18 7.50
N GLU A 18 -21.39 -5.83 8.10
CA GLU A 18 -21.35 -7.26 8.46
C GLU A 18 -21.11 -8.19 7.26
N ASN A 19 -21.44 -7.74 6.05
CA ASN A 19 -21.18 -8.45 4.80
C ASN A 19 -19.74 -8.27 4.26
N GLY A 20 -18.82 -7.68 5.03
CA GLY A 20 -17.42 -7.45 4.65
C GLY A 20 -17.19 -6.26 3.70
N THR A 21 -18.24 -5.50 3.34
CA THR A 21 -18.10 -4.29 2.52
C THR A 21 -17.78 -3.07 3.37
N VAL A 22 -17.19 -2.03 2.78
CA VAL A 22 -16.95 -0.74 3.47
C VAL A 22 -17.68 0.40 2.80
N THR A 23 -18.00 1.43 3.57
CA THR A 23 -18.57 2.66 3.02
C THR A 23 -17.47 3.47 2.33
N LEU A 24 -17.58 3.64 1.01
CA LEU A 24 -16.68 4.44 0.19
C LEU A 24 -17.30 5.83 -0.10
N PRO A 25 -16.49 6.90 -0.19
CA PRO A 25 -16.99 8.21 -0.62
C PRO A 25 -17.44 8.17 -2.09
N SER A 26 -18.52 8.87 -2.42
CA SER A 26 -18.97 8.96 -3.80
C SER A 26 -18.05 9.87 -4.62
N LEU A 27 -18.07 9.71 -5.95
CA LEU A 27 -17.35 10.62 -6.85
C LEU A 27 -17.79 12.07 -6.71
N LYS A 28 -19.05 12.31 -6.34
CA LYS A 28 -19.56 13.65 -6.07
C LYS A 28 -18.87 14.23 -4.83
N ASP A 29 -18.85 13.48 -3.73
CA ASP A 29 -18.23 13.90 -2.48
C ASP A 29 -16.74 14.23 -2.68
N LEU A 30 -16.01 13.36 -3.40
CA LEU A 30 -14.59 13.58 -3.67
C LEU A 30 -14.33 14.82 -4.54
N ARG A 31 -15.17 15.09 -5.53
CA ARG A 31 -15.02 16.27 -6.40
C ARG A 31 -15.33 17.56 -5.65
N GLU A 32 -16.30 17.56 -4.74
CA GLU A 32 -16.69 18.73 -3.95
C GLU A 32 -15.58 19.21 -2.98
N VAL A 33 -14.80 18.28 -2.44
CA VAL A 33 -13.73 18.57 -1.46
C VAL A 33 -12.53 19.34 -2.06
N LYS A 34 -12.36 19.32 -3.39
CA LYS A 34 -11.23 19.97 -4.10
C LYS A 34 -9.88 19.66 -3.44
N ILE A 35 -9.50 18.39 -3.45
CA ILE A 35 -8.30 17.86 -2.79
C ILE A 35 -7.02 18.49 -3.37
N ASP A 36 -6.25 19.21 -2.55
CA ASP A 36 -4.89 19.63 -2.91
C ASP A 36 -3.91 18.46 -2.68
N TYR A 37 -3.62 17.75 -3.77
CA TYR A 37 -2.73 16.60 -3.76
C TYR A 37 -1.28 16.95 -3.40
N LEU A 38 -0.84 18.19 -3.63
CA LEU A 38 0.49 18.58 -3.20
C LEU A 38 0.54 18.48 -1.67
N GLN A 39 -0.34 19.19 -0.97
CA GLN A 39 -0.41 19.18 0.50
C GLN A 39 -0.49 17.76 1.08
N LEU A 40 -1.33 16.89 0.50
CA LEU A 40 -1.46 15.50 0.92
C LEU A 40 -0.11 14.76 0.91
N VAL A 41 0.66 14.93 -0.17
CA VAL A 41 1.97 14.30 -0.33
C VAL A 41 3.03 14.97 0.56
N GLN A 42 3.00 16.30 0.71
CA GLN A 42 3.98 17.03 1.53
C GLN A 42 3.89 16.68 3.02
N THR A 43 2.68 16.40 3.54
CA THR A 43 2.51 16.03 4.96
C THR A 43 3.29 14.77 5.39
N ARG A 44 3.78 13.97 4.44
CA ARG A 44 4.65 12.81 4.69
C ARG A 44 6.10 13.19 4.99
N PHE A 45 6.49 14.42 4.69
CA PHE A 45 7.84 14.92 4.88
C PHE A 45 7.82 16.01 5.95
N MET A 46 8.76 15.93 6.89
CA MET A 46 8.80 16.84 8.06
C MET A 46 9.06 18.32 7.70
N SER A 47 9.35 18.64 6.44
CA SER A 47 9.46 20.01 5.93
C SER A 47 9.22 20.06 4.43
N ILE A 48 8.44 21.05 3.97
CA ILE A 48 8.23 21.37 2.56
C ILE A 48 9.56 21.65 1.84
N GLY A 49 10.55 22.20 2.56
CA GLY A 49 11.88 22.48 2.01
C GLY A 49 12.74 21.24 1.74
N HIS A 50 12.34 20.05 2.20
CA HIS A 50 13.04 18.79 1.91
C HIS A 50 12.41 18.00 0.76
N LEU A 51 11.29 18.49 0.21
CA LEU A 51 10.79 17.97 -1.06
C LEU A 51 11.73 18.45 -2.14
N VAL A 52 12.54 17.54 -2.66
CA VAL A 52 13.19 17.76 -3.95
C VAL A 52 12.04 17.98 -4.94
N GLY A 53 11.98 19.13 -5.61
CA GLY A 53 10.94 19.47 -6.60
C GLY A 53 10.56 18.38 -7.63
N PRO A 54 11.45 17.43 -8.00
CA PRO A 54 11.10 16.27 -8.80
C PRO A 54 10.02 15.36 -8.19
N PHE A 55 9.89 15.29 -6.87
CA PHE A 55 8.96 14.35 -6.24
C PHE A 55 7.48 14.72 -6.48
N PRO A 56 7.03 15.97 -6.26
CA PRO A 56 5.71 16.42 -6.72
C PRO A 56 5.47 16.17 -8.21
N ALA A 57 6.49 16.41 -9.06
CA ALA A 57 6.37 16.16 -10.50
C ALA A 57 6.13 14.68 -10.82
N ILE A 58 6.87 13.77 -10.18
CA ILE A 58 6.70 12.32 -10.32
C ILE A 58 5.32 11.89 -9.82
N ALA A 59 4.89 12.38 -8.64
CA ALA A 59 3.58 12.05 -8.09
C ALA A 59 2.44 12.43 -9.06
N THR A 60 2.54 13.60 -9.69
CA THR A 60 1.56 14.03 -10.69
C THR A 60 1.66 13.24 -11.99
N LEU A 61 2.86 13.01 -12.53
CA LEU A 61 3.03 12.35 -13.84
C LEU A 61 2.71 10.86 -13.79
N GLN A 62 3.12 10.17 -12.72
CA GLN A 62 2.98 8.73 -12.59
C GLN A 62 1.61 8.32 -12.04
N TYR A 63 1.07 9.07 -11.08
CA TYR A 63 -0.18 8.72 -10.41
C TYR A 63 -1.33 9.70 -10.72
N GLY A 64 -1.11 10.74 -11.51
CA GLY A 64 -2.18 11.68 -11.88
C GLY A 64 -2.66 12.57 -10.74
N PHE A 65 -1.88 12.70 -9.67
CA PHE A 65 -2.14 13.58 -8.52
C PHE A 65 -1.75 15.02 -8.84
N ASN A 66 -2.55 15.66 -9.70
CA ASN A 66 -2.30 17.06 -10.09
C ASN A 66 -2.87 18.05 -9.08
N SER A 67 -2.23 19.21 -8.93
CA SER A 67 -2.64 20.32 -8.06
C SER A 67 -2.36 21.67 -8.74
N PRO A 68 -3.15 22.73 -8.48
CA PRO A 68 -2.90 24.08 -9.02
C PRO A 68 -1.52 24.65 -8.68
N GLU A 69 -0.88 24.11 -7.64
CA GLU A 69 0.42 24.54 -7.14
C GLU A 69 1.58 23.87 -7.89
N ILE A 70 1.34 22.78 -8.62
CA ILE A 70 2.39 22.03 -9.33
C ILE A 70 3.24 22.92 -10.25
N PRO A 71 2.67 23.74 -11.16
CA PRO A 71 3.47 24.62 -12.01
C PRO A 71 4.32 25.62 -11.23
N LYS A 72 3.88 26.04 -10.04
CA LYS A 72 4.60 27.02 -9.20
C LYS A 72 5.81 26.39 -8.51
N VAL A 73 5.72 25.12 -8.12
CA VAL A 73 6.79 24.43 -7.37
C VAL A 73 7.75 23.66 -8.26
N THR A 74 7.33 23.23 -9.46
CA THR A 74 8.17 22.44 -10.39
C THR A 74 8.62 23.23 -11.61
N SER A 75 8.05 24.41 -11.88
CA SER A 75 8.18 25.14 -13.17
C SER A 75 7.74 24.32 -14.39
N TYR A 76 6.90 23.30 -14.19
CA TYR A 76 6.44 22.36 -15.23
C TYR A 76 4.92 22.20 -15.20
N ASP A 77 4.27 22.34 -16.36
CA ASP A 77 2.85 22.01 -16.55
C ASP A 77 2.72 20.58 -17.06
N THR A 78 1.95 19.76 -16.34
CA THR A 78 1.75 18.35 -16.66
C THR A 78 0.66 18.12 -17.71
N GLY A 79 -0.14 19.16 -18.04
CA GLY A 79 -1.28 19.04 -18.95
C GLY A 79 -2.45 18.23 -18.40
N LEU A 80 -2.34 17.70 -17.18
CA LEU A 80 -3.39 16.95 -16.52
C LEU A 80 -4.43 17.91 -15.91
N LYS A 81 -5.70 17.53 -15.94
CA LYS A 81 -6.75 18.35 -15.30
C LYS A 81 -6.73 18.15 -13.78
N TYR A 82 -6.69 19.25 -13.05
CA TYR A 82 -6.88 19.24 -11.59
C TYR A 82 -8.23 18.62 -11.22
N ASN A 83 -8.24 17.71 -10.24
CA ASN A 83 -9.44 17.07 -9.71
C ASN A 83 -10.30 16.30 -10.74
N ALA A 84 -9.68 15.76 -11.80
CA ALA A 84 -10.35 14.96 -12.82
C ALA A 84 -10.60 13.51 -12.38
N LEU A 85 -11.35 13.32 -11.29
CA LEU A 85 -11.68 12.02 -10.73
C LEU A 85 -12.74 11.28 -11.55
N THR A 86 -12.42 10.08 -12.03
CA THR A 86 -13.30 9.23 -12.85
C THR A 86 -13.86 8.02 -12.11
N SER A 87 -13.18 7.55 -11.05
CA SER A 87 -13.62 6.44 -10.20
C SER A 87 -13.04 6.60 -8.78
N THR A 88 -13.86 6.36 -7.75
CA THR A 88 -13.43 6.32 -6.34
C THR A 88 -12.38 5.23 -6.14
N LEU A 89 -12.62 4.02 -6.63
CA LEU A 89 -11.66 2.92 -6.52
C LEU A 89 -10.35 3.24 -7.24
N ALA A 90 -10.43 3.85 -8.43
CA ALA A 90 -9.22 4.26 -9.15
C ALA A 90 -8.42 5.33 -8.42
N LEU A 91 -9.06 6.20 -7.61
CA LEU A 91 -8.35 7.12 -6.72
C LEU A 91 -7.66 6.35 -5.59
N LEU A 92 -8.39 5.45 -4.93
CA LEU A 92 -7.86 4.67 -3.82
C LEU A 92 -6.67 3.80 -4.23
N TYR A 93 -6.73 3.12 -5.37
CA TYR A 93 -5.62 2.33 -5.90
C TYR A 93 -4.38 3.16 -6.17
N ARG A 94 -4.54 4.36 -6.75
CA ARG A 94 -3.40 5.25 -6.97
C ARG A 94 -2.78 5.75 -5.67
N LEU A 95 -3.60 5.95 -4.63
CA LEU A 95 -3.12 6.37 -3.31
C LEU A 95 -2.37 5.23 -2.63
N ASP A 96 -2.88 4.00 -2.77
CA ASP A 96 -2.20 2.78 -2.35
C ASP A 96 -0.86 2.60 -3.06
N ASP A 97 -0.83 2.67 -4.40
CA ASP A 97 0.40 2.55 -5.20
C ASP A 97 1.46 3.58 -4.77
N LEU A 98 1.08 4.87 -4.70
CA LEU A 98 2.01 5.92 -4.28
C LEU A 98 2.53 5.66 -2.86
N SER A 99 1.64 5.35 -1.91
CA SER A 99 2.06 5.12 -0.52
C SER A 99 2.93 3.86 -0.41
N GLY A 100 2.55 2.78 -1.09
CA GLY A 100 3.28 1.53 -1.12
C GLY A 100 4.68 1.69 -1.72
N GLU A 101 4.78 2.41 -2.83
CA GLU A 101 6.06 2.68 -3.49
C GLU A 101 6.98 3.56 -2.65
N VAL A 102 6.46 4.65 -2.09
CA VAL A 102 7.23 5.63 -1.32
C VAL A 102 7.66 5.07 0.03
N ASP A 103 6.74 4.44 0.76
CA ASP A 103 6.98 4.03 2.14
C ASP A 103 7.68 2.66 2.24
N PHE A 104 7.53 1.78 1.23
CA PHE A 104 7.98 0.39 1.34
C PHE A 104 8.78 -0.10 0.12
N ILE A 105 8.20 -0.11 -1.09
CA ILE A 105 8.77 -0.86 -2.22
C ILE A 105 10.09 -0.24 -2.70
N CYS A 106 10.08 1.04 -3.07
CA CYS A 106 11.28 1.72 -3.59
C CYS A 106 12.45 1.70 -2.58
N PRO A 107 12.28 2.08 -1.29
CA PRO A 107 13.38 2.03 -0.34
C PRO A 107 13.89 0.61 -0.10
N THR A 108 13.01 -0.41 -0.07
CA THR A 108 13.43 -1.82 0.11
C THR A 108 14.22 -2.32 -1.11
N LEU A 109 13.77 -2.00 -2.33
CA LEU A 109 14.50 -2.33 -3.57
C LEU A 109 15.85 -1.63 -3.64
N LEU A 110 15.91 -0.34 -3.28
CA LEU A 110 17.16 0.41 -3.23
C LEU A 110 18.12 -0.23 -2.22
N PHE A 111 17.64 -0.57 -1.02
CA PHE A 111 18.44 -1.24 -0.01
C PHE A 111 18.99 -2.58 -0.50
N ALA A 112 18.13 -3.44 -1.07
CA ALA A 112 18.53 -4.71 -1.66
C ALA A 112 19.58 -4.54 -2.78
N ARG A 113 19.39 -3.54 -3.65
CA ARG A 113 20.32 -3.21 -4.74
C ARG A 113 21.66 -2.66 -4.23
N LEU A 114 21.67 -1.92 -3.13
CA LEU A 114 22.90 -1.43 -2.52
C LEU A 114 23.67 -2.57 -1.86
N LEU A 115 22.98 -3.44 -1.12
CA LEU A 115 23.60 -4.63 -0.50
C LEU A 115 24.15 -5.62 -1.53
N SER A 116 23.51 -5.77 -2.68
CA SER A 116 23.97 -6.69 -3.73
C SER A 116 25.28 -6.25 -4.40
N LYS A 117 25.68 -4.98 -4.26
CA LYS A 117 26.97 -4.47 -4.75
C LYS A 117 28.14 -4.78 -3.83
N ILE A 118 27.89 -5.21 -2.60
CA ILE A 118 28.94 -5.57 -1.65
C ILE A 118 29.56 -6.91 -2.09
N LYS A 119 30.89 -6.95 -2.26
CA LYS A 119 31.59 -8.16 -2.70
C LYS A 119 31.33 -9.31 -1.73
N GLY A 120 30.86 -10.45 -2.26
CA GLY A 120 30.55 -11.65 -1.47
C GLY A 120 29.16 -11.65 -0.83
N SER A 121 28.39 -10.57 -0.95
CA SER A 121 27.01 -10.50 -0.48
C SER A 121 26.08 -11.39 -1.33
N ARG A 122 25.13 -12.04 -0.66
CA ARG A 122 24.03 -12.79 -1.30
C ARG A 122 22.72 -12.19 -0.79
N VAL A 123 21.98 -11.56 -1.69
CA VAL A 123 20.70 -10.91 -1.36
C VAL A 123 19.57 -11.75 -1.93
N GLN A 124 18.67 -12.18 -1.06
CA GLN A 124 17.39 -12.77 -1.45
C GLN A 124 16.31 -11.71 -1.31
N PHE A 125 15.43 -11.63 -2.31
CA PHE A 125 14.34 -10.66 -2.35
C PHE A 125 13.08 -11.38 -2.83
N TYR A 126 11.92 -11.03 -2.26
CA TYR A 126 10.64 -11.59 -2.67
C TYR A 126 9.56 -10.51 -2.78
N SER A 127 8.55 -10.80 -3.58
CA SER A 127 7.28 -10.09 -3.61
C SER A 127 6.19 -11.08 -3.21
N PHE A 128 5.40 -10.74 -2.20
CA PHE A 128 4.29 -11.58 -1.74
C PHE A 128 3.00 -11.11 -2.39
N VAL A 129 2.42 -11.95 -3.25
CA VAL A 129 1.31 -11.58 -4.14
C VAL A 129 0.06 -12.46 -3.95
N HIS A 130 -0.12 -13.00 -2.75
CA HIS A 130 -1.27 -13.84 -2.41
C HIS A 130 -2.20 -13.16 -1.41
N ARG A 131 -3.49 -13.01 -1.75
CA ARG A 131 -4.51 -12.50 -0.82
C ARG A 131 -5.24 -13.69 -0.20
N THR A 132 -5.28 -13.72 1.13
CA THR A 132 -5.99 -14.77 1.85
C THR A 132 -7.48 -14.76 1.53
N ILE A 133 -8.02 -15.90 1.12
CA ILE A 133 -9.43 -16.02 0.71
C ILE A 133 -10.38 -15.75 1.89
N GLY A 134 -10.01 -16.23 3.08
CA GLY A 134 -10.78 -16.01 4.31
C GLY A 134 -10.69 -14.60 4.90
N ASN A 135 -9.87 -13.71 4.33
CA ASN A 135 -9.67 -12.36 4.86
C ASN A 135 -10.98 -11.56 4.83
N THR A 136 -11.36 -10.99 5.97
CA THR A 136 -12.62 -10.27 6.19
C THR A 136 -12.60 -8.82 5.70
N PHE A 137 -11.44 -8.29 5.32
CA PHE A 137 -11.37 -6.95 4.73
C PHE A 137 -12.01 -6.92 3.34
N PRO A 138 -12.50 -5.77 2.87
CA PRO A 138 -13.08 -5.64 1.53
C PRO A 138 -12.13 -6.08 0.42
N GLU A 139 -12.67 -6.67 -0.65
CA GLU A 139 -11.87 -7.19 -1.77
C GLU A 139 -10.95 -6.14 -2.41
N TRP A 140 -11.41 -4.88 -2.52
CA TRP A 140 -10.62 -3.79 -3.10
C TRP A 140 -9.35 -3.47 -2.30
N THR A 141 -9.24 -3.86 -1.03
CA THR A 141 -8.02 -3.64 -0.23
C THR A 141 -6.84 -4.47 -0.74
N GLY A 142 -7.08 -5.47 -1.60
CA GLY A 142 -6.02 -6.22 -2.26
C GLY A 142 -5.09 -6.92 -1.26
N LEU A 143 -3.79 -6.74 -1.48
CA LEU A 143 -2.70 -7.36 -0.72
C LEU A 143 -2.19 -6.38 0.33
N MET A 144 -2.76 -6.39 1.52
CA MET A 144 -2.38 -5.43 2.55
C MET A 144 -1.05 -5.77 3.20
N HIS A 145 -0.34 -4.72 3.62
CA HIS A 145 0.91 -4.82 4.36
C HIS A 145 0.77 -5.69 5.62
N GLY A 146 1.69 -6.65 5.80
CA GLY A 146 1.79 -7.48 7.00
C GLY A 146 1.02 -8.80 6.93
N TYR A 147 0.19 -9.02 5.92
CA TYR A 147 -0.56 -10.29 5.81
C TYR A 147 0.31 -11.48 5.40
N GLU A 148 1.52 -11.24 4.89
CA GLU A 148 2.50 -12.31 4.68
C GLU A 148 3.01 -12.90 6.01
N ILE A 149 2.94 -12.14 7.11
CA ILE A 149 3.39 -12.57 8.46
C ILE A 149 2.67 -13.85 8.86
N GLU A 150 1.38 -13.98 8.55
CA GLU A 150 0.58 -15.17 8.82
C GLU A 150 1.19 -16.43 8.20
N TYR A 151 1.71 -16.31 6.98
CA TYR A 151 2.34 -17.40 6.24
C TYR A 151 3.75 -17.69 6.75
N VAL A 152 4.49 -16.67 7.19
CA VAL A 152 5.83 -16.80 7.79
C VAL A 152 5.77 -17.53 9.13
N PHE A 153 4.74 -17.27 9.96
CA PHE A 153 4.59 -17.87 11.29
C PHE A 153 3.68 -19.10 11.34
N GLY A 154 3.15 -19.56 10.20
CA GLY A 154 2.37 -20.79 10.14
C GLY A 154 0.96 -20.67 10.71
N MET A 155 0.34 -19.49 10.62
CA MET A 155 -1.05 -19.29 11.08
C MET A 155 -2.07 -20.25 10.44
N PRO A 156 -1.92 -20.72 9.18
CA PRO A 156 -2.78 -21.79 8.65
C PRO A 156 -2.78 -23.10 9.46
N PHE A 157 -1.80 -23.33 10.34
CA PHE A 157 -1.70 -24.50 11.22
C PHE A 157 -2.08 -24.21 12.68
N SER A 158 -2.39 -22.96 13.00
CA SER A 158 -2.74 -22.53 14.37
C SER A 158 -4.25 -22.66 14.59
N GLN A 159 -4.65 -23.65 15.39
CA GLN A 159 -6.06 -23.86 15.73
C GLN A 159 -6.69 -22.65 16.44
N THR A 160 -5.91 -21.99 17.32
CA THR A 160 -6.36 -20.77 18.02
C THR A 160 -6.66 -19.68 17.01
N PHE A 161 -5.73 -19.41 16.08
CA PHE A 161 -5.91 -18.36 15.09
C PHE A 161 -7.12 -18.64 14.17
N THR A 162 -7.23 -19.86 13.64
CA THR A 162 -8.34 -20.19 12.72
C THR A 162 -9.70 -20.19 13.39
N SER A 163 -9.75 -20.45 14.70
CA SER A 163 -11.00 -20.35 15.47
C SER A 163 -11.43 -18.93 15.82
N GLU A 164 -10.48 -17.99 15.95
CA GLU A 164 -10.76 -16.61 16.38
C GLU A 164 -10.92 -15.63 15.21
N TYR A 165 -10.22 -15.87 14.08
CA TYR A 165 -10.13 -14.91 12.98
C TYR A 165 -10.77 -15.43 11.69
N TYR A 166 -10.06 -16.25 10.92
CA TYR A 166 -10.56 -16.85 9.69
C TYR A 166 -9.79 -18.11 9.29
N ASN A 167 -10.41 -18.90 8.42
CA ASN A 167 -9.84 -20.14 7.90
C ASN A 167 -8.97 -19.90 6.66
N PHE A 168 -8.08 -20.87 6.42
CA PHE A 168 -7.21 -20.93 5.24
C PHE A 168 -7.55 -22.15 4.41
N THR A 169 -7.33 -22.04 3.10
CA THR A 169 -7.44 -23.16 2.17
C THR A 169 -6.25 -24.11 2.26
N GLU A 170 -6.37 -25.30 1.69
CA GLU A 170 -5.26 -26.25 1.62
C GLU A 170 -4.06 -25.68 0.83
N GLN A 171 -4.34 -24.93 -0.25
CA GLN A 171 -3.33 -24.26 -1.06
C GLN A 171 -2.59 -23.18 -0.25
N GLU A 172 -3.31 -22.47 0.63
CA GLU A 172 -2.71 -21.47 1.53
C GLU A 172 -1.86 -22.10 2.62
N ALA A 173 -2.28 -23.25 3.15
CA ALA A 173 -1.46 -24.03 4.06
C ALA A 173 -0.17 -24.51 3.36
N GLU A 174 -0.26 -24.99 2.12
CA GLU A 174 0.92 -25.36 1.33
C GLU A 174 1.84 -24.16 1.05
N LEU A 175 1.28 -23.01 0.70
CA LEU A 175 2.02 -21.76 0.57
C LEU A 175 2.78 -21.44 1.86
N SER A 176 2.13 -21.52 3.03
CA SER A 176 2.77 -21.27 4.32
C SER A 176 3.92 -22.26 4.58
N ARG A 177 3.77 -23.57 4.29
CA ARG A 177 4.89 -24.52 4.41
C ARG A 177 6.09 -24.11 3.56
N ARG A 178 5.85 -23.67 2.32
CA ARG A 178 6.92 -23.21 1.42
C ARG A 178 7.61 -21.95 1.96
N VAL A 179 6.84 -20.96 2.41
CA VAL A 179 7.36 -19.72 3.01
C VAL A 179 8.19 -20.03 4.24
N MET A 180 7.66 -20.78 5.21
CA MET A 180 8.40 -21.20 6.41
C MET A 180 9.70 -21.94 6.05
N ARG A 181 9.67 -22.82 5.04
CA ARG A 181 10.86 -23.53 4.56
C ARG A 181 11.91 -22.58 3.98
N TYR A 182 11.51 -21.57 3.19
CA TYR A 182 12.44 -20.56 2.67
C TYR A 182 13.09 -19.76 3.80
N TRP A 183 12.28 -19.27 4.74
CA TRP A 183 12.78 -18.50 5.89
C TRP A 183 13.70 -19.33 6.80
N ALA A 184 13.33 -20.56 7.14
CA ALA A 184 14.15 -21.44 7.96
C ALA A 184 15.46 -21.85 7.27
N ASN A 185 15.44 -22.08 5.96
CA ASN A 185 16.67 -22.36 5.21
C ASN A 185 17.57 -21.13 5.14
N PHE A 186 17.03 -19.96 4.82
CA PHE A 186 17.81 -18.71 4.82
C PHE A 186 18.47 -18.46 6.18
N ALA A 187 17.73 -18.66 7.28
CA ALA A 187 18.28 -18.51 8.63
C ALA A 187 19.38 -19.54 8.95
N ARG A 188 19.26 -20.77 8.45
CA ARG A 188 20.19 -21.87 8.76
C ARG A 188 21.46 -21.85 7.92
N ILE A 189 21.36 -21.51 6.63
CA ILE A 189 22.45 -21.68 5.67
C ILE A 189 22.75 -20.45 4.79
N GLY A 190 22.01 -19.36 4.93
CA GLY A 190 22.09 -18.19 4.04
C GLY A 190 21.62 -18.48 2.62
#